data_AF-A0A532V5U5-F1
#
_entry.id   AF-A0A532V5U5-F1
#
_cell.length_a   1.000
_cell.length_b   1.000
_cell.length_c   1.000
_cell.angle_alpha   90.00
_cell.angle_beta   90.00
_cell.angle_gamma   90.00
#
_symmetry.space_group_name_H-M   'P 1'
#
loop_
_entity.id
_entity.type
_entity.pdbx_description
1 polymer ?
#
loop_
_entity_poly.entity_id
_entity_poly.type
_entity_poly.pdbx_seq_one_letter_code
_entity_poly.pdbx_strand_id
1 'polypeptide(L)'
;MLSYFHKIDRESVIVLFLNQGNKCVHTEVRFGDNTSVNFPTDSIIDIAETKDSTKIFLAHNHPGDRATPSDYDVQHAAALYLSLPTDFQLVDDLVWCRGKVKSVMNTHRFKQMVRMY
;
A
#
# COMPACT_ATOMS: atom_id res chain seq x y z
N MET A 1 -11.57 9.66 10.87
CA MET A 1 -11.49 8.23 11.22
C MET A 1 -11.81 7.46 9.94
N LEU A 2 -10.94 6.55 9.49
CA LEU A 2 -11.01 5.87 8.18
C LEU A 2 -12.36 5.17 7.96
N SER A 3 -13.34 5.89 7.41
CA SER A 3 -14.69 5.41 7.12
C SER A 3 -14.71 4.33 6.01
N TYR A 4 -13.59 4.15 5.31
CA TYR A 4 -13.45 3.23 4.18
C TYR A 4 -13.32 1.75 4.58
N PHE A 5 -12.80 1.45 5.77
CA PHE A 5 -12.67 0.05 6.25
C PHE A 5 -13.92 -0.47 6.99
N HIS A 6 -15.07 0.21 6.87
CA HIS A 6 -16.32 -0.23 7.51
C HIS A 6 -16.93 -1.50 6.89
N LYS A 7 -16.44 -1.97 5.74
CA LYS A 7 -16.79 -3.27 5.13
C LYS A 7 -15.70 -4.30 5.48
N ILE A 8 -15.74 -4.74 6.74
CA ILE A 8 -14.68 -5.53 7.42
C ILE A 8 -14.60 -6.97 6.89
N ASP A 9 -15.55 -7.42 6.08
CA ASP A 9 -15.64 -8.79 5.57
C ASP A 9 -14.83 -9.05 4.28
N ARG A 10 -14.25 -8.01 3.67
CA ARG A 10 -13.45 -8.13 2.44
C ARG A 10 -12.16 -7.33 2.53
N GLU A 11 -11.13 -7.82 1.85
CA GLU A 11 -9.88 -7.10 1.75
C GLU A 11 -10.07 -5.87 0.87
N SER A 12 -9.54 -4.74 1.30
CA SER A 12 -9.58 -3.49 0.54
C SER A 12 -8.26 -2.77 0.71
N VAL A 13 -7.79 -2.10 -0.33
CA VAL A 13 -6.61 -1.25 -0.29
C VAL A 13 -7.00 0.18 -0.66
N ILE A 14 -6.45 1.12 0.09
CA ILE A 14 -6.51 2.55 -0.16
C ILE A 14 -5.11 2.96 -0.58
N VAL A 15 -5.02 3.63 -1.72
CA VAL A 15 -3.77 4.22 -2.19
C VAL A 15 -3.92 5.73 -2.23
N LEU A 16 -3.07 6.41 -1.48
CA LEU A 16 -2.97 7.86 -1.47
C LEU A 16 -1.81 8.27 -2.35
N PHE A 17 -2.11 9.14 -3.31
CA PHE A 17 -1.14 9.78 -4.17
C PHE A 17 -0.90 11.19 -3.61
N LEU A 18 0.33 11.44 -3.18
CA LEU A 18 0.73 12.63 -2.47
C LEU A 18 1.75 13.42 -3.30
N ASN A 19 1.64 14.74 -3.32
CA ASN A 19 2.69 15.59 -3.89
C ASN A 19 3.90 15.70 -2.94
N GLN A 20 4.95 16.42 -3.37
CA GLN A 20 6.15 16.65 -2.56
C GLN A 20 5.85 17.24 -1.16
N GLY A 21 4.83 18.09 -1.04
CA GLY A 21 4.36 18.70 0.21
C GLY A 21 3.45 17.82 1.06
N ASN A 22 3.34 16.52 0.77
CA ASN A 22 2.46 15.55 1.45
C ASN A 22 0.96 15.87 1.34
N LYS A 23 0.55 16.73 0.39
CA LYS A 23 -0.86 16.95 0.09
C LYS A 23 -1.36 15.79 -0.77
N CYS A 24 -2.45 15.16 -0.36
CA CYS A 24 -3.14 14.16 -1.16
C CYS A 24 -3.74 14.81 -2.40
N VAL A 25 -3.23 14.43 -3.58
CA VAL A 25 -3.70 14.90 -4.88
C VAL A 25 -4.70 13.94 -5.50
N HIS A 26 -4.62 12.64 -5.17
CA HIS A 26 -5.58 11.63 -5.59
C HIS A 26 -5.71 10.51 -4.54
N THR A 27 -6.87 9.88 -4.48
CA THR A 27 -7.11 8.71 -3.63
C THR A 27 -7.79 7.64 -4.47
N GLU A 28 -7.22 6.45 -4.48
CA GLU A 28 -7.84 5.28 -5.09
C GLU A 28 -8.24 4.30 -4.01
N VAL A 29 -9.44 3.74 -4.12
CA VAL A 29 -9.90 2.64 -3.27
C VAL A 29 -10.19 1.45 -4.16
N ARG A 30 -9.52 0.33 -3.89
CA ARG A 30 -9.78 -0.95 -4.55
C ARG A 30 -10.34 -1.91 -3.54
N PHE A 31 -11.43 -2.56 -3.91
CA PHE A 31 -12.04 -3.63 -3.16
C PHE A 31 -11.59 -4.95 -3.78
N GLY A 32 -10.98 -5.79 -2.96
CA GLY A 32 -10.57 -7.13 -3.34
C GLY A 32 -11.65 -8.15 -3.07
N ASP A 33 -11.22 -9.41 -3.03
CA ASP A 33 -12.00 -10.52 -2.53
C ASP A 33 -11.74 -10.75 -1.02
N ASN A 34 -11.95 -11.96 -0.53
CA ASN A 34 -11.74 -12.28 0.89
C ASN A 34 -10.25 -12.42 1.27
N THR A 35 -9.34 -12.42 0.29
CA THR A 35 -7.94 -12.84 0.43
C THR A 35 -6.90 -12.01 -0.32
N SER A 36 -7.33 -11.18 -1.29
CA SER A 36 -6.41 -10.32 -2.02
C SER A 36 -7.11 -9.14 -2.67
N VAL A 37 -6.38 -8.04 -2.85
CA VAL A 37 -6.75 -6.95 -3.74
C VAL A 37 -5.78 -6.91 -4.91
N ASN A 38 -6.28 -7.02 -6.15
CA ASN A 38 -5.43 -6.85 -7.32
C ASN A 38 -5.26 -5.37 -7.64
N PHE A 39 -4.06 -4.83 -7.38
CA PHE A 39 -3.65 -3.52 -7.86
C PHE A 39 -2.23 -3.61 -8.43
N PRO A 40 -2.08 -3.75 -9.76
CA PRO A 40 -0.78 -3.89 -10.40
C PRO A 40 0.12 -2.67 -10.18
N THR A 41 1.41 -2.91 -9.99
CA THR A 41 2.44 -1.89 -9.83
C THR A 41 2.42 -0.85 -10.96
N ASP A 42 2.33 -1.29 -12.21
CA ASP A 42 2.31 -0.41 -13.38
C ASP A 42 1.12 0.56 -13.33
N SER A 43 -0.06 0.08 -12.94
CA SER A 43 -1.25 0.93 -12.78
C SER A 43 -1.09 1.95 -11.66
N ILE A 44 -0.39 1.60 -10.57
CA ILE A 44 -0.10 2.54 -9.48
C ILE A 44 0.84 3.64 -10.00
N ILE A 45 1.88 3.28 -10.75
CA ILE A 45 2.86 4.23 -11.31
C ILE A 45 2.17 5.16 -12.32
N ASP A 46 1.41 4.60 -13.27
CA ASP A 46 0.66 5.38 -14.28
C ASP A 46 -0.25 6.44 -13.64
N ILE A 47 -0.95 6.07 -12.56
CA ILE A 47 -1.80 7.00 -11.82
C ILE A 47 -0.95 8.07 -11.12
N ALA A 48 0.16 7.68 -10.50
CA ALA A 48 1.03 8.61 -9.79
C ALA A 48 1.60 9.68 -10.75
N GLU A 49 2.07 9.26 -11.93
CA GLU A 49 2.53 10.16 -12.99
C GLU A 49 1.40 11.05 -13.51
N THR A 50 0.24 10.47 -13.85
CA THR A 50 -0.91 11.22 -14.38
C THR A 50 -1.46 12.26 -13.39
N LYS A 51 -1.24 12.06 -12.09
CA LYS A 51 -1.78 12.92 -11.02
C LYS A 51 -0.74 13.87 -10.42
N ASP A 52 0.44 14.02 -11.04
CA ASP A 52 1.55 14.83 -10.53
C ASP A 52 1.92 14.49 -9.06
N SER A 53 1.87 13.20 -8.73
CA SER A 53 2.19 12.69 -7.41
C SER A 53 3.61 12.15 -7.38
N THR A 54 4.39 12.52 -6.38
CA THR A 54 5.77 12.01 -6.21
C THR A 54 5.87 11.05 -5.02
N LYS A 55 4.77 10.81 -4.31
CA LYS A 55 4.74 10.01 -3.09
C LYS A 55 3.50 9.12 -3.10
N ILE A 56 3.68 7.85 -2.77
CA ILE A 56 2.61 6.86 -2.74
C ILE A 56 2.53 6.29 -1.34
N PHE A 57 1.31 6.18 -0.80
CA PHE A 57 1.06 5.56 0.49
C PHE A 57 -0.05 4.53 0.34
N LEU A 58 0.18 3.31 0.82
CA LEU A 58 -0.80 2.23 0.80
C LEU A 58 -1.31 1.96 2.21
N ALA A 59 -2.58 1.60 2.30
CA ALA A 59 -3.12 0.97 3.47
C ALA A 59 -4.19 -0.05 3.06
N HIS A 60 -4.06 -1.29 3.53
CA HIS A 60 -5.09 -2.31 3.36
C HIS A 60 -5.58 -2.87 4.68
N ASN A 61 -6.78 -3.46 4.67
CA ASN A 61 -7.31 -4.17 5.83
C ASN A 61 -7.21 -5.68 5.66
N HIS A 62 -6.87 -6.40 6.73
CA HIS A 62 -7.12 -7.84 6.79
C HIS A 62 -8.47 -8.12 7.44
N PRO A 63 -9.42 -8.81 6.76
CA PRO A 63 -10.70 -9.23 7.35
C PRO A 63 -10.55 -10.18 8.54
N GLY A 64 -9.44 -10.93 8.59
CA GLY A 64 -9.11 -11.85 9.67
C GLY A 64 -8.71 -11.15 10.97
N ASP A 65 -7.91 -11.84 11.80
CA ASP A 65 -7.63 -11.41 13.17
C ASP A 65 -6.23 -10.79 13.38
N ARG A 66 -5.43 -10.63 12.31
CA ARG A 66 -4.03 -10.22 12.43
C ARG A 66 -3.65 -9.15 11.41
N ALA A 67 -3.12 -8.03 11.93
CA ALA A 67 -2.47 -6.99 11.14
C ALA A 67 -1.04 -7.38 10.66
N THR A 68 -0.64 -8.64 10.79
CA THR A 68 0.70 -9.06 10.34
C THR A 68 0.70 -9.13 8.82
N PRO A 69 1.65 -8.47 8.12
CA PRO A 69 1.76 -8.56 6.67
C PRO A 69 1.94 -10.01 6.20
N SER A 70 1.21 -10.37 5.15
CA SER A 70 1.37 -11.63 4.44
C SER A 70 2.68 -11.64 3.64
N ASP A 71 3.03 -12.80 3.07
CA ASP A 71 4.17 -12.93 2.17
C ASP A 71 3.95 -12.13 0.88
N TYR A 72 2.70 -12.14 0.41
CA TYR A 72 2.29 -11.40 -0.77
C TYR A 72 2.39 -9.88 -0.55
N ASP A 73 1.95 -9.38 0.61
CA ASP A 73 2.04 -7.95 0.94
C ASP A 73 3.49 -7.47 0.88
N VAL A 74 4.41 -8.23 1.47
CA VAL A 74 5.84 -7.90 1.48
C VAL A 74 6.42 -7.94 0.06
N GLN A 75 6.06 -8.93 -0.74
CA GLN A 75 6.53 -9.06 -2.12
C GLN A 75 5.98 -7.93 -3.01
N HIS A 76 4.69 -7.61 -2.88
CA HIS A 76 4.04 -6.55 -3.63
C HIS A 76 4.62 -5.18 -3.28
N ALA A 77 4.74 -4.87 -1.98
CA ALA A 77 5.35 -3.62 -1.53
C ALA A 77 6.82 -3.49 -1.98
N ALA A 78 7.60 -4.59 -1.94
CA ALA A 78 8.98 -4.58 -2.42
C ALA A 78 9.07 -4.40 -3.93
N ALA A 79 8.21 -5.09 -4.70
CA ALA A 79 8.14 -4.92 -6.15
C ALA A 79 7.76 -3.49 -6.53
N LEU A 80 6.72 -2.93 -5.89
CA LEU A 80 6.35 -1.53 -6.08
C LEU A 80 7.53 -0.60 -5.75
N TYR A 81 8.14 -0.74 -4.57
CA TYR A 81 9.27 0.07 -4.15
C TYR A 81 10.42 0.06 -5.17
N LEU A 82 10.77 -1.11 -5.69
CA LEU A 82 11.88 -1.28 -6.65
C LEU A 82 11.54 -0.79 -8.06
N SER A 83 10.26 -0.75 -8.42
CA SER A 83 9.79 -0.27 -9.73
C SER A 83 9.56 1.25 -9.79
N LEU A 84 9.55 1.94 -8.65
CA LEU A 84 9.32 3.39 -8.62
C LEU A 84 10.47 4.15 -9.30
N PRO A 85 10.17 5.19 -10.11
CA PRO A 85 11.18 6.12 -10.58
C PRO A 85 11.91 6.80 -9.41
N THR A 86 13.14 7.28 -9.64
CA THR A 86 14.01 7.82 -8.57
C THR A 86 13.44 9.02 -7.84
N ASP A 87 12.57 9.80 -8.49
CA ASP A 87 11.88 10.96 -7.93
C ASP A 87 10.56 10.61 -7.20
N PHE A 88 10.18 9.32 -7.20
CA PHE A 88 9.02 8.81 -6.50
C PHE A 88 9.42 8.14 -5.19
N GLN A 89 8.52 8.18 -4.21
CA GLN A 89 8.72 7.55 -2.91
C GLN A 89 7.50 6.72 -2.53
N LEU A 90 7.73 5.44 -2.19
CA LEU A 90 6.77 4.68 -1.40
C LEU A 90 6.95 5.10 0.07
N VAL A 91 5.94 5.78 0.63
CA VAL A 91 5.99 6.35 1.99
C VAL A 91 5.83 5.23 3.02
N ASP A 92 4.78 4.44 2.88
CA ASP A 92 4.54 3.22 3.66
C ASP A 92 3.50 2.35 2.95
N ASP A 93 3.41 1.11 3.41
CA ASP A 93 2.27 0.22 3.18
C ASP A 93 1.80 -0.30 4.54
N LEU A 94 0.58 0.06 4.94
CA LEU A 94 0.03 -0.22 6.26
C LEU A 94 -1.07 -1.28 6.23
N VAL A 95 -0.86 -2.35 7.00
CA VAL A 95 -1.89 -3.33 7.30
C VAL A 95 -2.69 -2.90 8.52
N TRP A 96 -3.99 -2.70 8.36
CA TRP A 96 -4.92 -2.45 9.45
C TRP A 96 -5.76 -3.70 9.76
N CYS A 97 -5.95 -4.00 11.04
CA CYS A 97 -6.87 -5.05 11.49
C CYS A 97 -7.35 -4.76 12.91
N ARG A 98 -8.66 -4.57 13.09
CA ARG A 98 -9.31 -4.39 14.41
C ARG A 98 -8.60 -3.39 15.33
N GLY A 99 -8.26 -2.22 14.79
CA GLY A 99 -7.59 -1.15 15.54
C GLY A 99 -6.07 -1.34 15.72
N LYS A 100 -5.50 -2.44 15.25
CA LYS A 100 -4.04 -2.63 15.16
C LYS A 100 -3.55 -2.24 13.77
N VAL A 101 -2.35 -1.66 13.72
CA VAL A 101 -1.68 -1.26 12.48
C VAL A 101 -0.27 -1.80 12.47
N LYS A 102 0.19 -2.30 11.33
CA LYS A 102 1.59 -2.66 11.08
C LYS A 102 2.03 -2.10 9.74
N SER A 103 3.25 -1.59 9.71
CA SER A 103 3.92 -1.19 8.46
C SER A 103 4.62 -2.40 7.85
N VAL A 104 4.33 -2.68 6.58
CA VAL A 104 5.00 -3.70 5.76
C VAL A 104 6.47 -3.31 5.60
N MET A 105 6.75 -2.04 5.29
CA MET A 105 8.11 -1.52 5.06
C MET A 105 9.00 -1.60 6.31
N ASN A 106 8.40 -1.57 7.51
CA ASN A 106 9.14 -1.70 8.75
C ASN A 106 9.49 -3.15 9.14
N THR A 107 8.95 -4.15 8.43
CA THR A 107 9.28 -5.55 8.69
C THR A 107 10.73 -5.87 8.32
N HIS A 108 11.33 -6.84 9.03
CA HIS A 108 12.65 -7.35 8.66
C HIS A 108 12.64 -7.98 7.25
N ARG A 109 11.53 -8.60 6.88
CA ARG A 109 11.32 -9.29 5.61
C ARG A 109 11.39 -8.32 4.42
N PHE A 110 10.67 -7.20 4.48
CA PHE A 110 10.75 -6.15 3.46
C PHE A 110 12.17 -5.61 3.34
N LYS A 111 12.79 -5.26 4.46
CA LYS A 111 14.16 -4.72 4.52
C LYS A 111 15.19 -5.69 3.94
N GLN A 112 15.00 -6.99 4.11
CA GLN A 112 15.86 -8.00 3.47
C GLN A 112 15.63 -8.02 1.95
N MET A 113 14.38 -8.06 1.49
CA MET A 113 14.07 -8.14 0.05
C MET A 113 14.65 -6.97 -0.73
N VAL A 114 14.44 -5.73 -0.28
CA VAL A 114 14.92 -4.54 -1.01
C VAL A 114 16.44 -4.34 -0.96
N ARG A 115 17.16 -5.07 -0.09
CA ARG A 115 18.64 -5.05 -0.03
C ARG A 115 19.31 -6.04 -0.96
N MET A 116 18.56 -7.02 -1.48
CA MET A 116 19.08 -8.02 -2.42
C MET A 116 19.09 -7.52 -3.88
N TYR A 117 18.56 -6.33 -4.13
CA TYR A 117 18.51 -5.62 -5.40
C TYR A 117 19.29 -4.31 -5.28
#